data_AF-A0A7Y5SVM0-F1
#
_entry.id   AF-A0A7Y5SVM0-F1
#
_cell.length_a   1.000
_cell.length_b   1.000
_cell.length_c   1.000
_cell.angle_alpha   90.00
_cell.angle_beta   90.00
_cell.angle_gamma   90.00
#
_symmetry.space_group_name_H-M   'P 1'
#
loop_
_entity.id
_entity.type
_entity.pdbx_description
1 polymer ?
#
loop_
_entity_poly.entity_id
_entity_poly.type
_entity_poly.pdbx_seq_one_letter_code
_entity_poly.pdbx_strand_id
1 'polypeptide(L)'
;MTYRNASVVSRFIASAARLMLALVLVTGVVTSAGLPLSMVAGCKKKVPPPPPPPPPPPPPQAPEPIQIAPVLQSMRPDARVQFPQEMAPTDESAARAVISLANALAKGDASAFGALLTPEAKSDLGALTGSGDWAEATSKIEGVRVVGLNNLGDPMEAQVNSATVYLAIQEPGRAYVLGFFGARTGETWQFGGSPATRETRARAMDFDGSSTGELGDPSRAGHGGALAAALPTGGPAAGAGSFMDKMAAAAYMMYTVPERIMRDAQMPFDAAAARAQAAAMGADAAQLDTLLKQGKSAIDKGVLPEDAMIVQAVDLGKQIAATTAGKINDDRVIQIVSNVLQIPENRVRAIYDKAKGGGGATPPSPGGRGAIPPAGG
;
A
#
# COMPACT_ATOMS: atom_id res chain seq x y z
N MET A 1 -36.07 3.26 -8.18
CA MET A 1 -34.91 4.04 -8.67
C MET A 1 -33.79 3.07 -8.92
N THR A 2 -33.42 2.90 -10.19
CA THR A 2 -32.67 1.77 -10.74
C THR A 2 -31.17 2.11 -10.81
N TYR A 3 -30.31 1.24 -10.29
CA TYR A 3 -28.86 1.47 -10.14
C TYR A 3 -28.11 1.49 -11.49
N ARG A 4 -27.34 2.57 -11.72
CA ARG A 4 -26.60 2.86 -12.96
C ARG A 4 -25.06 2.82 -12.81
N ASN A 5 -24.53 2.18 -11.77
CA ASN A 5 -23.10 2.27 -11.42
C ASN A 5 -22.21 1.08 -11.83
N ALA A 6 -22.73 0.07 -12.55
CA ALA A 6 -21.92 -1.07 -13.00
C ALA A 6 -20.91 -0.73 -14.13
N SER A 7 -20.99 0.47 -14.74
CA SER A 7 -20.18 0.79 -15.93
C SER A 7 -18.82 1.46 -15.65
N VAL A 8 -18.59 1.99 -14.44
CA VAL A 8 -17.36 2.75 -14.13
C VAL A 8 -16.22 1.82 -13.69
N VAL A 9 -16.53 0.79 -12.91
CA VAL A 9 -15.55 -0.22 -12.45
C VAL A 9 -15.01 -1.06 -13.61
N SER A 10 -15.87 -1.39 -14.60
CA SER A 10 -15.45 -2.13 -15.80
C SER A 10 -14.54 -1.32 -16.73
N ARG A 11 -14.57 0.02 -16.69
CA ARG A 11 -13.74 0.88 -17.55
C ARG A 11 -12.35 1.17 -16.96
N PHE A 12 -12.22 1.15 -15.63
CA PHE A 12 -10.92 1.30 -14.97
C PHE A 12 -10.08 0.01 -15.06
N ILE A 13 -10.70 -1.16 -14.89
CA ILE A 13 -10.02 -2.47 -15.02
C ILE A 13 -9.58 -2.71 -16.48
N ALA A 14 -10.35 -2.26 -17.47
CA ALA A 14 -9.99 -2.39 -18.89
C ALA A 14 -8.82 -1.50 -19.34
N SER A 15 -8.59 -0.34 -18.68
CA SER A 15 -7.50 0.58 -19.04
C SER A 15 -6.16 0.20 -18.40
N ALA A 16 -6.14 -0.30 -17.16
CA ALA A 16 -4.93 -0.85 -16.55
C ALA A 16 -4.47 -2.17 -17.23
N ALA A 17 -5.42 -2.99 -17.69
CA ALA A 17 -5.13 -4.26 -18.38
C ALA A 17 -4.52 -4.06 -19.79
N ARG A 18 -4.85 -2.98 -20.50
CA ARG A 18 -4.25 -2.67 -21.81
C ARG A 18 -2.81 -2.18 -21.72
N LEU A 19 -2.42 -1.59 -20.58
CA LEU A 19 -1.04 -1.16 -20.34
C LEU A 19 -0.12 -2.34 -19.99
N MET A 20 -0.64 -3.35 -19.27
CA MET A 20 0.11 -4.56 -18.92
C MET A 20 0.30 -5.52 -20.10
N LEU A 21 -0.68 -5.63 -21.02
CA LEU A 21 -0.57 -6.48 -22.21
C LEU A 21 0.42 -5.93 -23.26
N ALA A 22 0.66 -4.61 -23.27
CA ALA A 22 1.60 -3.98 -24.19
C ALA A 22 3.08 -4.18 -23.78
N LEU A 23 3.37 -4.51 -22.52
CA LEU A 23 4.74 -4.64 -22.03
C LEU A 23 5.35 -6.06 -22.22
N VAL A 24 4.52 -7.07 -22.44
CA VAL A 24 4.96 -8.48 -22.62
C VAL A 24 5.28 -8.82 -24.09
N LEU A 25 4.97 -7.95 -25.05
CA LEU A 25 5.14 -8.23 -26.49
C LEU A 25 6.32 -7.50 -27.18
N VAL A 26 7.16 -6.76 -26.46
CA VAL A 26 8.26 -5.97 -27.07
C VAL A 26 9.66 -6.35 -26.54
N THR A 27 9.98 -7.64 -26.52
CA THR A 27 11.39 -8.10 -26.45
C THR A 27 11.77 -8.79 -27.77
N GLY A 28 11.84 -7.99 -28.82
CA GLY A 28 12.50 -8.34 -30.07
C GLY A 28 14.02 -8.22 -29.93
N VAL A 29 14.70 -9.37 -29.92
CA VAL A 29 16.04 -9.66 -30.45
C VAL A 29 16.98 -8.44 -30.63
N VAL A 30 17.89 -8.22 -29.68
CA VAL A 30 19.09 -7.38 -29.89
C VAL A 30 20.28 -8.29 -30.19
N THR A 31 20.60 -8.40 -31.48
CA THR A 31 21.79 -9.08 -31.99
C THR A 31 23.00 -8.16 -31.80
N SER A 32 23.87 -8.43 -30.82
CA SER A 32 25.13 -7.70 -30.62
C SER A 32 26.21 -8.23 -31.58
N ALA A 33 26.45 -7.49 -32.66
CA ALA A 33 27.61 -7.69 -33.53
C ALA A 33 28.86 -7.10 -32.86
N GLY A 34 29.83 -7.97 -32.53
CA GLY A 34 31.14 -7.57 -32.03
C GLY A 34 32.02 -6.96 -33.12
N LEU A 35 32.74 -5.89 -32.77
CA LEU A 35 33.83 -5.33 -33.56
C LEU A 35 35.11 -5.33 -32.71
N PRO A 36 36.21 -5.96 -33.17
CA PRO A 36 37.51 -5.82 -32.53
C PRO A 36 38.19 -4.52 -32.99
N LEU A 37 38.55 -3.65 -32.05
CA LEU A 37 39.44 -2.50 -32.32
C LEU A 37 40.91 -2.94 -32.19
N SER A 38 41.63 -2.83 -33.30
CA SER A 38 43.07 -3.07 -33.44
C SER A 38 43.90 -2.04 -32.67
N MET A 39 44.92 -2.50 -31.95
CA MET A 39 45.94 -1.65 -31.32
C MET A 39 47.02 -1.26 -32.32
N VAL A 40 47.22 0.05 -32.52
CA VAL A 40 48.35 0.61 -33.26
C VAL A 40 49.39 1.13 -32.27
N ALA A 41 50.57 0.52 -32.26
CA ALA A 41 51.72 0.96 -31.48
C ALA A 41 52.36 2.21 -32.12
N GLY A 42 52.34 3.34 -31.40
CA GLY A 42 52.90 4.61 -31.84
C GLY A 42 53.69 5.32 -30.74
N CYS A 43 54.97 5.56 -31.03
CA CYS A 43 55.98 6.42 -30.37
C CYS A 43 55.61 7.18 -29.09
N LYS A 44 56.29 6.85 -27.98
CA LYS A 44 56.30 7.60 -26.71
C LYS A 44 57.01 8.95 -26.87
N LYS A 45 56.27 9.98 -27.30
CA LYS A 45 56.63 11.38 -27.04
C LYS A 45 56.40 11.63 -25.54
N LYS A 46 57.42 12.12 -24.83
CA LYS A 46 57.36 12.46 -23.40
C LYS A 46 56.31 13.57 -23.20
N VAL A 47 55.07 13.16 -22.90
CA VAL A 47 53.94 14.05 -22.63
C VAL A 47 54.27 14.80 -21.34
N PRO A 48 54.15 16.14 -21.31
CA PRO A 48 54.25 16.89 -20.06
C PRO A 48 53.32 16.26 -19.01
N PRO A 49 53.68 16.28 -17.71
CA PRO A 49 52.83 15.72 -16.67
C PRO A 49 51.41 16.24 -16.85
N PRO A 50 50.40 15.34 -16.88
CA PRO A 50 49.02 15.77 -17.09
C PRO A 50 48.72 16.87 -16.08
N PRO A 51 48.06 17.97 -16.50
CA PRO A 51 47.66 19.02 -15.58
C PRO A 51 46.95 18.35 -14.39
N PRO A 52 47.20 18.81 -13.16
CA PRO A 52 46.55 18.24 -11.98
C PRO A 52 45.05 18.17 -12.26
N PRO A 53 44.39 17.04 -11.94
CA PRO A 53 42.96 16.90 -12.16
C PRO A 53 42.26 18.13 -11.59
N PRO A 54 41.33 18.76 -12.33
CA PRO A 54 40.55 19.84 -11.75
C PRO A 54 39.96 19.36 -10.42
N PRO A 55 39.94 20.21 -9.37
CA PRO A 55 39.33 19.84 -8.11
C PRO A 55 37.94 19.27 -8.36
N PRO A 56 37.55 18.16 -7.71
CA PRO A 56 36.20 17.64 -7.82
C PRO A 56 35.19 18.77 -7.59
N PRO A 57 34.14 18.90 -8.41
CA PRO A 57 33.06 19.85 -8.15
C PRO A 57 32.56 19.68 -6.71
N PRO A 58 32.26 20.78 -5.99
CA PRO A 58 31.61 20.68 -4.68
C PRO A 58 30.36 19.80 -4.77
N PRO A 59 30.09 18.92 -3.79
CA PRO A 59 28.86 18.14 -3.77
C PRO A 59 27.63 19.04 -3.89
N PRO A 60 26.58 18.63 -4.63
CA PRO A 60 25.31 19.34 -4.63
C PRO A 60 24.82 19.57 -3.20
N GLN A 61 24.40 20.80 -2.88
CA GLN A 61 23.83 21.10 -1.58
C GLN A 61 22.43 20.49 -1.49
N ALA A 62 22.11 19.86 -0.34
CA ALA A 62 20.77 19.34 -0.09
C ALA A 62 19.75 20.49 -0.13
N PRO A 63 18.54 20.28 -0.68
CA PRO A 63 17.49 21.29 -0.64
C PRO A 63 17.18 21.73 0.79
N GLU A 64 17.05 23.03 1.02
CA GLU A 64 16.67 23.56 2.32
C GLU A 64 15.18 23.30 2.60
N PRO A 65 14.79 22.96 3.86
CA PRO A 65 13.38 22.90 4.24
C PRO A 65 12.65 24.21 4.00
N ILE A 66 11.40 24.15 3.56
CA ILE A 66 10.60 25.36 3.32
C ILE A 66 10.29 26.08 4.63
N GLN A 67 10.02 27.38 4.56
CA GLN A 67 9.50 28.13 5.70
C GLN A 67 7.99 27.89 5.86
N ILE A 68 7.56 27.33 7.00
CA ILE A 68 6.17 26.91 7.23
C ILE A 68 5.26 28.08 7.58
N ALA A 69 5.76 29.10 8.29
CA ALA A 69 4.93 30.23 8.73
C ALA A 69 4.22 30.97 7.57
N PRO A 70 4.88 31.30 6.44
CA PRO A 70 4.19 31.86 5.27
C PRO A 70 3.10 30.95 4.69
N VAL A 71 3.32 29.63 4.69
CA VAL A 71 2.34 28.65 4.18
C VAL A 71 1.12 28.60 5.09
N LEU A 72 1.31 28.55 6.42
CA LEU A 72 0.22 28.61 7.39
C LEU A 72 -0.57 29.93 7.28
N GLN A 73 0.12 31.06 7.12
CA GLN A 73 -0.53 32.37 6.96
C GLN A 73 -1.37 32.45 5.67
N SER A 74 -0.85 31.89 4.57
CA SER A 74 -1.54 31.80 3.28
C SER A 74 -2.78 30.93 3.36
N MET A 75 -2.68 29.77 4.01
CA MET A 75 -3.76 28.77 4.06
C MET A 75 -4.81 29.07 5.13
N ARG A 76 -4.45 29.82 6.18
CA ARG A 76 -5.31 30.13 7.34
C ARG A 76 -6.02 28.88 7.89
N PRO A 77 -5.27 27.82 8.26
CA PRO A 77 -5.88 26.63 8.83
C PRO A 77 -6.56 26.94 10.17
N ASP A 78 -7.31 25.97 10.70
CA ASP A 78 -7.83 25.99 12.06
C ASP A 78 -6.71 26.34 13.05
N ALA A 79 -6.99 27.19 14.04
CA ALA A 79 -6.01 27.63 15.02
C ALA A 79 -5.43 26.48 15.88
N ARG A 80 -6.13 25.33 15.91
CA ARG A 80 -5.67 24.11 16.57
C ARG A 80 -4.58 23.36 15.81
N VAL A 81 -4.34 23.69 14.54
CA VAL A 81 -3.30 23.07 13.71
C VAL A 81 -1.94 23.69 14.00
N GLN A 82 -0.98 22.85 14.33
CA GLN A 82 0.41 23.24 14.59
C GLN A 82 1.35 22.47 13.67
N PHE A 83 2.19 23.19 12.94
CA PHE A 83 3.22 22.61 12.08
C PHE A 83 4.58 23.23 12.41
N PRO A 84 5.39 22.56 13.24
CA PRO A 84 6.71 23.04 13.65
C PRO A 84 7.66 23.15 12.46
N GLN A 85 8.56 24.14 12.49
CA GLN A 85 9.54 24.37 11.43
C GLN A 85 10.54 23.21 11.32
N GLU A 86 10.78 22.51 12.42
CA GLU A 86 11.67 21.34 12.50
C GLU A 86 11.13 20.13 11.73
N MET A 87 9.83 20.13 11.40
CA MET A 87 9.15 19.08 10.63
C MET A 87 8.87 19.50 9.19
N ALA A 88 9.36 20.66 8.76
CA ALA A 88 9.09 21.21 7.44
C ALA A 88 9.66 20.31 6.33
N PRO A 89 8.87 19.93 5.31
CA PRO A 89 9.41 19.27 4.12
C PRO A 89 10.19 20.27 3.26
N THR A 90 10.93 19.76 2.29
CA THR A 90 11.61 20.55 1.24
C THR A 90 10.67 20.98 0.11
N ASP A 91 9.50 20.34 -0.01
CA ASP A 91 8.48 20.65 -1.02
C ASP A 91 7.26 21.37 -0.41
N GLU A 92 6.93 22.55 -0.93
CA GLU A 92 5.75 23.33 -0.55
C GLU A 92 4.44 22.57 -0.80
N SER A 93 4.37 21.77 -1.87
CA SER A 93 3.16 21.01 -2.19
C SER A 93 2.84 19.97 -1.11
N ALA A 94 3.86 19.28 -0.61
CA ALA A 94 3.74 18.33 0.49
C ALA A 94 3.30 19.03 1.79
N ALA A 95 3.88 20.18 2.12
CA ALA A 95 3.48 20.94 3.31
C ALA A 95 2.02 21.38 3.24
N ARG A 96 1.56 21.92 2.11
CA ARG A 96 0.16 22.33 1.90
C ARG A 96 -0.80 21.14 2.00
N ALA A 97 -0.41 19.97 1.50
CA ALA A 97 -1.20 18.75 1.61
C ALA A 97 -1.34 18.29 3.08
N VAL A 98 -0.23 18.27 3.82
CA VAL A 98 -0.22 17.92 5.26
C VAL A 98 -1.05 18.91 6.09
N ILE A 99 -0.92 20.22 5.83
CA ILE A 99 -1.74 21.25 6.50
C ILE A 99 -3.22 21.05 6.19
N SER A 100 -3.58 20.75 4.93
CA SER A 100 -4.98 20.50 4.55
C SER A 100 -5.55 19.29 5.27
N LEU A 101 -4.79 18.19 5.35
CA LEU A 101 -5.16 16.97 6.07
C LEU A 101 -5.41 17.25 7.55
N ALA A 102 -4.45 17.91 8.22
CA ALA A 102 -4.56 18.27 9.63
C ALA A 102 -5.72 19.25 9.91
N ASN A 103 -5.94 20.24 9.04
CA ASN A 103 -7.04 21.19 9.15
C ASN A 103 -8.41 20.54 8.99
N ALA A 104 -8.57 19.61 8.04
CA ALA A 104 -9.83 18.89 7.85
C ALA A 104 -10.15 18.00 9.08
N LEU A 105 -9.13 17.34 9.63
CA LEU A 105 -9.26 16.54 10.84
C LEU A 105 -9.62 17.40 12.06
N ALA A 106 -8.92 18.51 12.29
CA ALA A 106 -9.21 19.44 13.38
C ALA A 106 -10.65 19.95 13.33
N LYS A 107 -11.15 20.29 12.14
CA LYS A 107 -12.52 20.78 11.93
C LYS A 107 -13.60 19.69 12.00
N GLY A 108 -13.23 18.41 11.99
CA GLY A 108 -14.18 17.32 11.80
C GLY A 108 -14.87 17.35 10.44
N ASP A 109 -14.26 17.98 9.42
CA ASP A 109 -14.83 18.08 8.08
C ASP A 109 -14.58 16.79 7.30
N ALA A 110 -15.52 15.85 7.38
CA ALA A 110 -15.44 14.57 6.69
C ALA A 110 -15.34 14.71 5.17
N SER A 111 -15.95 15.74 4.58
CA SER A 111 -15.92 15.95 3.14
C SER A 111 -14.52 16.36 2.68
N ALA A 112 -13.95 17.39 3.34
CA ALA A 112 -12.60 17.85 3.05
C ALA A 112 -11.55 16.77 3.38
N PHE A 113 -11.72 16.05 4.50
CA PHE A 113 -10.82 14.96 4.87
C PHE A 113 -10.89 13.84 3.84
N GLY A 114 -12.10 13.39 3.48
CA GLY A 114 -12.34 12.38 2.46
C GLY A 114 -11.84 12.77 1.07
N ALA A 115 -11.78 14.05 0.72
CA ALA A 115 -11.18 14.49 -0.55
C ALA A 115 -9.68 14.16 -0.66
N LEU A 116 -8.98 14.15 0.48
CA LEU A 116 -7.55 13.91 0.59
C LEU A 116 -7.18 12.44 0.78
N LEU A 117 -8.15 11.55 0.99
CA LEU A 117 -7.86 10.13 1.27
C LEU A 117 -7.73 9.28 -0.01
N THR A 118 -7.04 8.14 0.09
CA THR A 118 -7.13 7.08 -0.93
C THR A 118 -8.54 6.46 -0.95
N PRO A 119 -8.95 5.77 -2.04
CA PRO A 119 -10.27 5.14 -2.11
C PRO A 119 -10.58 4.19 -0.94
N GLU A 120 -9.58 3.44 -0.48
CA GLU A 120 -9.70 2.52 0.64
C GLU A 120 -10.00 3.28 1.94
N ALA A 121 -9.19 4.29 2.27
CA ALA A 121 -9.38 5.11 3.47
C ALA A 121 -10.68 5.94 3.42
N LYS A 122 -11.17 6.34 2.23
CA LYS A 122 -12.50 6.94 2.07
C LYS A 122 -13.63 5.98 2.46
N SER A 123 -13.47 4.68 2.20
CA SER A 123 -14.46 3.68 2.60
C SER A 123 -14.57 3.60 4.13
N ASP A 124 -13.43 3.60 4.83
CA ASP A 124 -13.39 3.59 6.30
C ASP A 124 -14.01 4.87 6.89
N LEU A 125 -13.69 6.04 6.31
CA LEU A 125 -14.33 7.29 6.67
C LEU A 125 -15.85 7.26 6.43
N GLY A 126 -16.30 6.64 5.34
CA GLY A 126 -17.72 6.42 5.05
C GLY A 126 -18.43 5.62 6.14
N ALA A 127 -17.77 4.59 6.67
CA ALA A 127 -18.30 3.80 7.79
C ALA A 127 -18.36 4.62 9.10
N LEU A 128 -17.32 5.39 9.41
CA LEU A 128 -17.27 6.25 10.60
C LEU A 128 -18.27 7.41 10.55
N THR A 129 -18.50 7.98 9.37
CA THR A 129 -19.51 9.03 9.18
C THR A 129 -20.93 8.48 9.22
N GLY A 130 -21.16 7.30 8.65
CA GLY A 130 -22.47 6.63 8.69
C GLY A 130 -22.90 6.18 10.09
N SER A 131 -21.94 5.83 10.95
CA SER A 131 -22.19 5.46 12.36
C SER A 131 -22.30 6.66 13.30
N GLY A 132 -21.74 7.81 12.92
CA GLY A 132 -21.64 9.00 13.78
C GLY A 132 -20.34 9.09 14.58
N ASP A 133 -19.54 8.02 14.60
CA ASP A 133 -18.26 7.94 15.31
C ASP A 133 -17.29 9.04 14.89
N TRP A 134 -17.29 9.43 13.61
CA TRP A 134 -16.46 10.53 13.11
C TRP A 134 -16.78 11.85 13.81
N ALA A 135 -18.06 12.20 13.90
CA ALA A 135 -18.49 13.45 14.51
C ALA A 135 -18.20 13.44 16.02
N GLU A 136 -18.43 12.31 16.68
CA GLU A 136 -18.13 12.17 18.10
C GLU A 136 -16.63 12.32 18.37
N ALA A 137 -15.79 11.60 17.63
CA ALA A 137 -14.34 11.61 17.83
C ALA A 137 -13.74 12.99 17.55
N THR A 138 -14.11 13.61 16.42
CA THR A 138 -13.52 14.91 16.03
C THR A 138 -14.01 16.09 16.88
N SER A 139 -15.17 15.95 17.55
CA SER A 139 -15.68 17.00 18.46
C SER A 139 -14.79 17.23 19.70
N LYS A 140 -13.96 16.24 20.06
CA LYS A 140 -13.08 16.26 21.23
C LYS A 140 -11.68 16.81 20.93
N ILE A 141 -11.37 17.13 19.67
CA ILE A 141 -10.02 17.55 19.27
C ILE A 141 -9.75 18.99 19.73
N GLU A 142 -8.78 19.15 20.62
CA GLU A 142 -8.25 20.45 21.08
C GLU A 142 -7.04 20.92 20.27
N GLY A 143 -6.36 20.01 19.56
CA GLY A 143 -5.12 20.29 18.86
C GLY A 143 -4.74 19.20 17.86
N VAL A 144 -4.16 19.59 16.73
CA VAL A 144 -3.54 18.66 15.76
C VAL A 144 -2.14 19.15 15.47
N ARG A 145 -1.12 18.37 15.85
CA ARG A 145 0.29 18.75 15.70
C ARG A 145 1.02 17.79 14.78
N VAL A 146 1.77 18.32 13.81
CA VAL A 146 2.69 17.50 13.00
C VAL A 146 3.92 17.18 13.84
N VAL A 147 4.11 15.90 14.16
CA VAL A 147 5.20 15.44 15.06
C VAL A 147 6.23 14.58 14.35
N GLY A 148 5.96 14.19 13.11
CA GLY A 148 6.93 13.49 12.27
C GLY A 148 6.54 13.58 10.80
N LEU A 149 7.52 13.80 9.94
CA LEU A 149 7.39 13.77 8.50
C LEU A 149 8.62 13.09 7.91
N ASN A 150 8.41 12.02 7.15
CA ASN A 150 9.48 11.29 6.47
C ASN A 150 9.24 11.34 4.97
N ASN A 151 10.12 12.02 4.24
CA ASN A 151 10.06 12.02 2.78
C ASN A 151 10.51 10.64 2.27
N LEU A 152 9.65 9.98 1.51
CA LEU A 152 9.93 8.71 0.87
C LEU A 152 10.36 9.04 -0.57
N GLY A 153 11.66 9.21 -0.78
CA GLY A 153 12.26 9.63 -2.05
C GLY A 153 13.76 9.90 -1.90
N ASP A 154 14.43 10.27 -2.99
CA ASP A 154 15.82 10.73 -2.94
C ASP A 154 15.87 12.08 -2.19
N PRO A 155 16.63 12.21 -1.09
CA PRO A 155 16.74 13.49 -0.36
C PRO A 155 17.34 14.63 -1.21
N MET A 156 17.96 14.32 -2.34
CA MET A 156 18.49 15.31 -3.29
C MET A 156 17.43 15.79 -4.29
N GLU A 157 16.28 15.12 -4.40
CA GLU A 157 15.18 15.60 -5.23
C GLU A 157 14.44 16.76 -4.54
N ALA A 158 14.27 17.85 -5.27
CA ALA A 158 13.51 19.00 -4.79
C ALA A 158 12.01 18.69 -4.63
N GLN A 159 11.51 17.69 -5.36
CA GLN A 159 10.09 17.34 -5.40
C GLN A 159 9.84 16.05 -4.61
N VAL A 160 8.97 16.14 -3.61
CA VAL A 160 8.57 14.96 -2.83
C VAL A 160 7.39 14.30 -3.53
N ASN A 161 7.53 13.01 -3.87
CA ASN A 161 6.45 12.23 -4.52
C ASN A 161 5.68 11.35 -3.54
N SER A 162 6.28 11.02 -2.40
CA SER A 162 5.64 10.31 -1.30
C SER A 162 6.21 10.70 0.04
N ALA A 163 5.41 10.60 1.10
CA ALA A 163 5.84 10.88 2.46
C ALA A 163 5.03 10.07 3.47
N THR A 164 5.61 9.77 4.62
CA THR A 164 4.86 9.34 5.81
C THR A 164 4.73 10.53 6.75
N VAL A 165 3.51 10.82 7.20
CA VAL A 165 3.22 11.89 8.16
C VAL A 165 2.60 11.32 9.42
N TYR A 166 3.03 11.85 10.56
CA TYR A 166 2.52 11.53 11.89
C TYR A 166 1.91 12.77 12.52
N LEU A 167 0.62 12.66 12.88
CA LEU A 167 -0.15 13.72 13.51
C LEU A 167 -0.44 13.32 14.96
N ALA A 168 0.04 14.11 15.91
CA ALA A 168 -0.39 13.99 17.30
C ALA A 168 -1.72 14.74 17.48
N ILE A 169 -2.74 14.02 17.93
CA ILE A 169 -4.09 14.52 18.20
C ILE A 169 -4.21 14.77 19.69
N GLN A 170 -4.49 16.01 20.07
CA GLN A 170 -4.77 16.41 21.44
C GLN A 170 -6.27 16.33 21.72
N GLU A 171 -6.64 15.64 22.79
CA GLU A 171 -7.95 15.64 23.41
C GLU A 171 -7.83 16.11 24.88
N PRO A 172 -8.94 16.39 25.59
CA PRO A 172 -8.89 16.70 27.01
C PRO A 172 -8.16 15.61 27.81
N GLY A 173 -7.00 15.96 28.36
CA GLY A 173 -6.20 15.11 29.26
C GLY A 173 -5.35 14.03 28.59
N ARG A 174 -5.33 13.94 27.25
CA ARG A 174 -4.48 12.97 26.54
C ARG A 174 -4.16 13.37 25.11
N ALA A 175 -3.09 12.80 24.56
CA ALA A 175 -2.75 12.88 23.15
C ALA A 175 -2.31 11.50 22.62
N TYR A 176 -2.59 11.25 21.34
CA TYR A 176 -2.21 10.02 20.63
C TYR A 176 -1.78 10.35 19.20
N VAL A 177 -1.12 9.41 18.52
CA VAL A 177 -0.58 9.63 17.17
C VAL A 177 -1.42 8.88 16.13
N LEU A 178 -1.70 9.55 15.01
CA LEU A 178 -2.21 8.95 13.78
C LEU A 178 -1.13 9.02 12.70
N GLY A 179 -0.94 7.91 11.99
CA GLY A 179 0.01 7.81 10.88
C GLY A 179 -0.72 7.81 9.54
N PHE A 180 -0.17 8.52 8.55
CA PHE A 180 -0.65 8.51 7.18
C PHE A 180 0.49 8.36 6.19
N PHE A 181 0.27 7.55 5.16
CA PHE A 181 1.12 7.49 3.98
C PHE A 181 0.51 8.39 2.90
N GLY A 182 1.23 9.44 2.51
CA GLY A 182 0.87 10.35 1.44
C GLY A 182 1.60 10.00 0.15
N ALA A 183 0.89 9.97 -0.97
CA ALA A 183 1.48 9.87 -2.30
C ALA A 183 0.88 10.93 -3.24
N ARG A 184 1.74 11.50 -4.08
CA ARG A 184 1.35 12.47 -5.10
C ARG A 184 0.82 11.75 -6.33
N THR A 185 -0.41 12.09 -6.73
CA THR A 185 -1.05 11.65 -7.97
C THR A 185 -1.31 12.87 -8.85
N GLY A 186 -0.40 13.11 -9.82
CA GLY A 186 -0.39 14.33 -10.61
C GLY A 186 -0.08 15.56 -9.77
N GLU A 187 -1.03 16.49 -9.68
CA GLU A 187 -0.92 17.70 -8.85
C GLU A 187 -1.55 17.55 -7.46
N THR A 188 -2.20 16.41 -7.19
CA THR A 188 -2.93 16.18 -5.95
C THR A 188 -2.21 15.20 -5.05
N TRP A 189 -2.42 15.33 -3.74
CA TRP A 189 -1.94 14.37 -2.75
C TRP A 189 -3.10 13.51 -2.25
N GLN A 190 -2.85 12.21 -2.10
CA GLN A 190 -3.77 11.28 -1.46
C GLN A 190 -3.09 10.61 -0.27
N PHE A 191 -3.84 10.41 0.80
CA PHE A 191 -3.36 9.86 2.06
C PHE A 191 -4.10 8.56 2.41
N GLY A 192 -3.34 7.51 2.70
CA GLY A 192 -3.82 6.26 3.28
C GLY A 192 -3.40 6.14 4.73
N GLY A 193 -4.03 5.25 5.49
CA GLY A 193 -3.58 4.93 6.86
C GLY A 193 -2.17 4.35 6.85
N SER A 194 -1.35 4.75 7.82
CA SER A 194 -0.03 4.16 8.09
C SER A 194 0.00 3.67 9.53
N PRO A 195 0.77 2.61 9.85
CA PRO A 195 1.02 2.23 11.24
C PRO A 195 1.50 3.43 12.06
N ALA A 196 1.05 3.49 13.31
CA ALA A 196 1.48 4.47 14.29
C ALA A 196 1.61 3.82 15.67
N THR A 197 2.42 4.43 16.52
CA THR A 197 2.55 4.06 17.93
C THR A 197 1.20 4.10 18.65
N ARG A 198 1.03 3.19 19.59
CA ARG A 198 -0.14 3.14 20.49
C ARG A 198 0.12 3.86 21.81
N GLU A 199 1.30 4.47 21.95
CA GLU A 199 1.62 5.30 23.10
C GLU A 199 0.68 6.50 23.17
N THR A 200 0.21 6.80 24.38
CA THR A 200 -0.51 8.03 24.69
C THR A 200 0.33 8.90 25.60
N ARG A 201 0.35 10.21 25.38
CA ARG A 201 1.02 11.19 26.24
C ARG A 201 0.01 12.19 26.80
N ALA A 202 0.42 13.03 27.75
CA ALA A 202 -0.48 14.04 28.32
C ALA A 202 -0.77 15.15 27.29
N ARG A 203 0.26 15.56 26.53
CA ARG A 203 0.15 16.61 25.53
C ARG A 203 0.69 16.18 24.16
N ALA A 204 0.14 16.74 23.09
CA ALA A 204 0.60 16.49 21.72
C ALA A 204 2.07 16.90 21.51
N MET A 205 2.50 18.01 22.12
CA MET A 205 3.90 18.46 22.09
C MET A 205 4.85 17.50 22.80
N ASP A 206 4.35 16.64 23.69
CA ASP A 206 5.21 15.67 24.36
C ASP A 206 5.73 14.63 23.35
N PHE A 207 5.14 14.50 22.15
CA PHE A 207 5.62 13.65 21.06
C PHE A 207 6.76 14.29 20.23
N ASP A 208 7.04 15.57 20.41
CA ASP A 208 8.12 16.25 19.67
C ASP A 208 9.48 15.58 19.93
N GLY A 209 10.30 15.49 18.89
CA GLY A 209 11.62 14.86 18.96
C GLY A 209 11.60 13.33 18.96
N SER A 210 10.42 12.69 18.99
CA SER A 210 10.31 11.25 18.75
C SER A 210 10.73 10.93 17.32
N SER A 211 11.50 9.87 17.11
CA SER A 211 11.90 9.51 15.74
C SER A 211 10.71 8.95 14.95
N THR A 212 10.75 9.05 13.62
CA THR A 212 9.70 8.49 12.76
C THR A 212 9.59 6.97 12.89
N GLY A 213 10.68 6.27 13.24
CA GLY A 213 10.67 4.85 13.55
C GLY A 213 9.91 4.53 14.84
N GLU A 214 10.04 5.37 15.87
CA GLU A 214 9.27 5.22 17.12
C GLU A 214 7.79 5.57 16.92
N LEU A 215 7.51 6.62 16.16
CA LEU A 215 6.15 7.04 15.84
C LEU A 215 5.43 6.02 14.95
N GLY A 216 6.16 5.24 14.14
CA GLY A 216 5.62 4.22 13.24
C GLY A 216 5.54 2.81 13.82
N ASP A 217 6.04 2.57 15.04
CA ASP A 217 6.07 1.24 15.65
C ASP A 217 4.79 0.95 16.44
N PRO A 218 3.87 0.11 15.94
CA PRO A 218 2.63 -0.21 16.65
C PRO A 218 2.84 -1.11 17.86
N SER A 219 4.01 -1.72 18.04
CA SER A 219 4.32 -2.60 19.16
C SER A 219 4.63 -1.83 20.45
N ARG A 220 4.96 -0.55 20.32
CA ARG A 220 5.22 0.35 21.45
C ARG A 220 3.89 0.80 22.08
N ALA A 221 3.28 -0.09 22.87
CA ALA A 221 2.24 0.30 23.80
C ALA A 221 2.90 1.02 24.98
N GLY A 222 2.52 2.28 25.22
CA GLY A 222 2.97 3.01 26.41
C GLY A 222 2.61 2.24 27.69
N HIS A 223 3.50 2.22 28.68
CA HIS A 223 3.29 1.54 29.96
C HIS A 223 2.28 2.26 30.89
N GLY A 224 1.38 3.09 30.34
CA GLY A 224 0.43 3.87 31.11
C GLY A 224 -0.90 4.05 30.39
N GLY A 225 -1.95 3.38 30.87
CA GLY A 225 -3.33 3.67 30.54
C GLY A 225 -4.08 2.57 29.81
N ALA A 226 -4.76 1.70 30.56
CA ALA A 226 -5.53 0.54 30.11
C ALA A 226 -6.86 0.86 29.37
N LEU A 227 -6.95 1.91 28.55
CA LEU A 227 -8.22 2.36 27.95
C LEU A 227 -8.21 2.61 26.43
N ALA A 228 -7.18 2.18 25.69
CA ALA A 228 -7.17 2.18 24.22
C ALA A 228 -8.02 1.04 23.59
N ALA A 229 -9.14 0.68 24.21
CA ALA A 229 -9.98 -0.46 23.83
C ALA A 229 -11.29 -0.07 23.10
N ALA A 230 -11.48 1.20 22.74
CA ALA A 230 -12.73 1.70 22.14
C ALA A 230 -12.64 2.03 20.63
N LEU A 231 -11.67 1.47 19.92
CA LEU A 231 -11.89 1.11 18.52
C LEU A 231 -12.30 -0.36 18.51
N PRO A 232 -13.24 -0.79 17.65
CA PRO A 232 -13.59 -2.21 17.53
C PRO A 232 -12.35 -2.98 17.08
N THR A 233 -11.58 -3.45 18.05
CA THR A 233 -10.60 -4.51 17.88
C THR A 233 -11.41 -5.78 17.75
N GLY A 234 -11.91 -6.04 16.54
CA GLY A 234 -12.41 -7.36 16.18
C GLY A 234 -11.34 -8.38 16.61
N GLY A 235 -11.66 -9.18 17.62
CA GLY A 235 -10.73 -10.13 18.21
C GLY A 235 -10.09 -11.00 17.12
N PRO A 236 -8.82 -11.43 17.29
CA PRO A 236 -8.10 -12.11 16.23
C PRO A 236 -8.81 -13.43 15.89
N ALA A 237 -9.49 -13.43 14.74
CA ALA A 237 -9.87 -14.67 14.08
C ALA A 237 -8.60 -15.50 13.87
N ALA A 238 -8.68 -16.82 14.06
CA ALA A 238 -7.59 -17.75 13.84
C ALA A 238 -6.89 -17.46 12.49
N GLY A 239 -5.59 -17.11 12.54
CA GLY A 239 -4.81 -16.65 11.37
C GLY A 239 -4.18 -15.24 11.49
N ALA A 240 -4.21 -14.61 12.67
CA ALA A 240 -3.65 -13.28 12.91
C ALA A 240 -2.11 -13.26 12.90
N GLY A 241 -1.50 -13.43 11.72
CA GLY A 241 -0.12 -13.03 11.49
C GLY A 241 0.05 -11.51 11.64
N SER A 242 1.28 -11.07 11.88
CA SER A 242 1.61 -9.65 11.85
C SER A 242 1.27 -9.04 10.49
N PHE A 243 1.15 -7.70 10.41
CA PHE A 243 0.97 -7.02 9.13
C PHE A 243 2.04 -7.44 8.11
N MET A 244 3.29 -7.59 8.55
CA MET A 244 4.39 -8.05 7.71
C MET A 244 4.19 -9.49 7.21
N ASP A 245 3.66 -10.38 8.05
CA ASP A 245 3.35 -11.76 7.63
C ASP A 245 2.25 -11.80 6.56
N LYS A 246 1.22 -10.96 6.70
CA LYS A 246 0.15 -10.84 5.70
C LYS A 246 0.66 -10.27 4.38
N MET A 247 1.51 -9.25 4.45
CA MET A 247 2.16 -8.67 3.27
C MET A 247 3.07 -9.69 2.57
N ALA A 248 3.85 -10.44 3.34
CA ALA A 248 4.70 -11.49 2.79
C ALA A 248 3.84 -12.60 2.15
N ALA A 249 2.76 -13.03 2.80
CA ALA A 249 1.82 -14.01 2.25
C ALA A 249 1.20 -13.51 0.93
N ALA A 250 0.84 -12.23 0.85
CA ALA A 250 0.32 -11.62 -0.36
C ALA A 250 1.35 -11.62 -1.50
N ALA A 251 2.60 -11.23 -1.22
CA ALA A 251 3.69 -11.25 -2.19
C ALA A 251 3.96 -12.67 -2.73
N TYR A 252 3.98 -13.68 -1.83
CA TYR A 252 4.13 -15.07 -2.22
C TYR A 252 3.00 -15.56 -3.13
N MET A 253 1.75 -15.23 -2.79
CA MET A 253 0.58 -15.60 -3.60
C MET A 253 0.65 -14.94 -4.98
N MET A 254 0.92 -13.63 -5.05
CA MET A 254 0.95 -12.88 -6.31
C MET A 254 2.07 -13.33 -7.25
N TYR A 255 3.16 -13.89 -6.73
CA TYR A 255 4.21 -14.50 -7.53
C TYR A 255 3.86 -15.94 -7.96
N THR A 256 3.42 -16.77 -7.02
CA THR A 256 3.28 -18.23 -7.22
C THR A 256 2.04 -18.61 -8.04
N VAL A 257 0.95 -17.84 -7.95
CA VAL A 257 -0.28 -18.14 -8.71
C VAL A 257 -0.04 -18.02 -10.22
N PRO A 258 0.49 -16.90 -10.76
CA PRO A 258 0.90 -16.79 -12.17
C PRO A 258 1.86 -17.90 -12.61
N GLU A 259 2.89 -18.18 -11.81
CA GLU A 259 3.89 -19.22 -12.10
C GLU A 259 3.24 -20.59 -12.31
N ARG A 260 2.34 -21.00 -11.39
CA ARG A 260 1.65 -22.29 -11.47
C ARG A 260 0.68 -22.37 -12.64
N ILE A 261 -0.03 -21.29 -12.93
CA ILE A 261 -0.94 -21.23 -14.09
C ILE A 261 -0.15 -21.40 -15.40
N MET A 262 0.96 -20.68 -15.56
CA MET A 262 1.81 -20.81 -16.75
C MET A 262 2.41 -22.22 -16.85
N ARG A 263 2.89 -22.77 -15.73
CA ARG A 263 3.42 -24.14 -15.67
C ARG A 263 2.38 -25.17 -16.08
N ASP A 264 1.17 -25.10 -15.54
CA ASP A 264 0.06 -26.01 -15.89
C ASP A 264 -0.34 -25.86 -17.37
N ALA A 265 -0.25 -24.66 -17.93
CA ALA A 265 -0.49 -24.39 -19.35
C ALA A 265 0.67 -24.82 -20.28
N GLN A 266 1.78 -25.32 -19.72
CA GLN A 266 3.03 -25.61 -20.42
C GLN A 266 3.62 -24.37 -21.13
N MET A 267 3.45 -23.21 -20.50
CA MET A 267 4.02 -21.94 -20.95
C MET A 267 5.23 -21.58 -20.07
N PRO A 268 6.28 -20.95 -20.65
CA PRO A 268 7.41 -20.50 -19.87
C PRO A 268 6.98 -19.35 -18.95
N PHE A 269 7.40 -19.42 -17.68
CA PHE A 269 7.28 -18.31 -16.74
C PHE A 269 8.63 -17.60 -16.63
N ASP A 270 8.68 -16.33 -17.04
CA ASP A 270 9.89 -15.52 -16.92
C ASP A 270 10.01 -14.93 -15.51
N ALA A 271 10.70 -15.67 -14.65
CA ALA A 271 10.96 -15.26 -13.27
C ALA A 271 11.81 -13.98 -13.17
N ALA A 272 12.61 -13.64 -14.20
CA ALA A 272 13.39 -12.41 -14.21
C ALA A 272 12.50 -11.20 -14.54
N ALA A 273 11.61 -11.34 -15.52
CA ALA A 273 10.61 -10.31 -15.84
C ALA A 273 9.66 -10.05 -14.66
N ALA A 274 9.20 -11.11 -13.98
CA ALA A 274 8.37 -10.98 -12.77
C ALA A 274 9.10 -10.22 -11.64
N ARG A 275 10.39 -10.49 -11.45
CA ARG A 275 11.25 -9.75 -10.50
C ARG A 275 11.43 -8.29 -10.89
N ALA A 276 11.68 -8.01 -12.17
CA ALA A 276 11.82 -6.65 -12.67
C ALA A 276 10.53 -5.84 -12.50
N GLN A 277 9.38 -6.48 -12.71
CA GLN A 277 8.08 -5.86 -12.47
C GLN A 277 7.83 -5.58 -10.98
N ALA A 278 8.17 -6.51 -10.09
CA ALA A 278 8.10 -6.28 -8.65
C ALA A 278 9.01 -5.11 -8.23
N ALA A 279 10.21 -5.01 -8.82
CA ALA A 279 11.13 -3.91 -8.60
C ALA A 279 10.59 -2.56 -9.08
N ALA A 280 9.91 -2.53 -10.23
CA ALA A 280 9.22 -1.33 -10.71
C ALA A 280 8.07 -0.90 -9.78
N MET A 281 7.53 -1.82 -8.97
CA MET A 281 6.53 -1.52 -7.92
C MET A 281 7.16 -1.17 -6.57
N GLY A 282 8.48 -0.96 -6.51
CA GLY A 282 9.20 -0.55 -5.31
C GLY A 282 9.65 -1.70 -4.39
N ALA A 283 9.50 -2.97 -4.82
CA ALA A 283 10.08 -4.08 -4.07
C ALA A 283 11.58 -4.20 -4.36
N ASP A 284 12.42 -4.35 -3.34
CA ASP A 284 13.84 -4.64 -3.58
C ASP A 284 13.98 -6.05 -4.20
N ALA A 285 14.50 -6.12 -5.42
CA ALA A 285 14.73 -7.36 -6.14
C ALA A 285 15.64 -8.34 -5.36
N ALA A 286 16.58 -7.82 -4.56
CA ALA A 286 17.45 -8.63 -3.70
C ALA A 286 16.69 -9.19 -2.49
N GLN A 287 15.63 -8.52 -2.04
CA GLN A 287 14.80 -8.96 -0.92
C GLN A 287 13.64 -9.86 -1.37
N LEU A 288 13.29 -9.90 -2.66
CA LEU A 288 12.12 -10.65 -3.12
C LEU A 288 12.21 -12.13 -2.74
N ASP A 289 13.36 -12.79 -2.92
CA ASP A 289 13.50 -14.20 -2.55
C ASP A 289 13.31 -14.43 -1.04
N THR A 290 13.75 -13.48 -0.20
CA THR A 290 13.52 -13.50 1.25
C THR A 290 12.04 -13.31 1.57
N LEU A 291 11.38 -12.35 0.91
CA LEU A 291 9.96 -12.05 1.08
C LEU A 291 9.08 -13.23 0.64
N LEU A 292 9.42 -13.90 -0.47
CA LEU A 292 8.72 -15.10 -0.95
C LEU A 292 8.88 -16.27 0.04
N LYS A 293 10.07 -16.47 0.62
CA LYS A 293 10.29 -17.48 1.67
C LYS A 293 9.47 -17.18 2.93
N GLN A 294 9.48 -15.92 3.38
CA GLN A 294 8.68 -15.47 4.52
C GLN A 294 7.18 -15.65 4.24
N GLY A 295 6.71 -15.29 3.04
CA GLY A 295 5.32 -15.42 2.65
C GLY A 295 4.84 -16.86 2.60
N LYS A 296 5.68 -17.76 2.08
CA LYS A 296 5.42 -19.20 2.16
C LYS A 296 5.31 -19.64 3.62
N SER A 297 6.26 -19.26 4.48
CA SER A 297 6.23 -19.62 5.89
C SER A 297 5.00 -19.06 6.61
N ALA A 298 4.52 -17.87 6.22
CA ALA A 298 3.32 -17.25 6.78
C ALA A 298 2.07 -18.06 6.41
N ILE A 299 1.94 -18.45 5.14
CA ILE A 299 0.84 -19.32 4.68
C ILE A 299 0.89 -20.69 5.36
N ASP A 300 2.08 -21.30 5.50
CA ASP A 300 2.24 -22.58 6.21
C ASP A 300 1.80 -22.49 7.69
N LYS A 301 1.80 -21.28 8.28
CA LYS A 301 1.29 -20.99 9.63
C LYS A 301 -0.20 -20.59 9.65
N GLY A 302 -0.88 -20.65 8.52
CA GLY A 302 -2.29 -20.25 8.38
C GLY A 302 -2.52 -18.74 8.31
N VAL A 303 -1.48 -17.93 8.07
CA VAL A 303 -1.64 -16.50 7.81
C VAL A 303 -2.14 -16.33 6.38
N LEU A 304 -3.29 -15.68 6.24
CA LEU A 304 -3.89 -15.41 4.94
C LEU A 304 -3.69 -13.94 4.55
N PRO A 305 -3.46 -13.67 3.25
CA PRO A 305 -3.63 -12.32 2.71
C PRO A 305 -5.06 -11.81 2.96
N GLU A 306 -5.24 -10.50 2.82
CA GLU A 306 -6.57 -9.92 2.86
C GLU A 306 -7.45 -10.44 1.71
N ASP A 307 -8.77 -10.55 1.96
CA ASP A 307 -9.74 -11.04 0.98
C ASP A 307 -9.62 -10.31 -0.37
N ALA A 308 -9.39 -8.99 -0.36
CA ALA A 308 -9.20 -8.19 -1.58
C ALA A 308 -7.99 -8.65 -2.41
N MET A 309 -6.89 -9.03 -1.75
CA MET A 309 -5.70 -9.56 -2.43
C MET A 309 -5.96 -10.95 -3.01
N ILE A 310 -6.74 -11.79 -2.32
CA ILE A 310 -7.14 -13.10 -2.81
C ILE A 310 -8.01 -12.94 -4.07
N VAL A 311 -8.96 -12.00 -4.08
CA VAL A 311 -9.77 -11.66 -5.25
C VAL A 311 -8.88 -11.21 -6.41
N GLN A 312 -7.93 -10.31 -6.14
CA GLN A 312 -6.99 -9.81 -7.13
C GLN A 312 -6.14 -10.95 -7.74
N ALA A 313 -5.67 -11.91 -6.91
CA ALA A 313 -4.94 -13.07 -7.40
C ALA A 313 -5.79 -13.98 -8.28
N VAL A 314 -7.07 -14.18 -7.94
CA VAL A 314 -8.02 -14.94 -8.79
C VAL A 314 -8.25 -14.22 -10.11
N ASP A 315 -8.50 -12.91 -10.10
CA ASP A 315 -8.74 -12.14 -11.34
C ASP A 315 -7.50 -12.10 -12.23
N LEU A 316 -6.31 -11.89 -11.67
CA LEU A 316 -5.04 -11.98 -12.39
C LEU A 316 -4.86 -13.39 -12.98
N GLY A 317 -5.13 -14.43 -12.20
CA GLY A 317 -5.05 -15.80 -12.66
C GLY A 317 -5.99 -16.09 -13.83
N LYS A 318 -7.23 -15.59 -13.80
CA LYS A 318 -8.19 -15.70 -14.91
C LYS A 318 -7.73 -14.95 -16.16
N GLN A 319 -7.13 -13.77 -16.00
CA GLN A 319 -6.55 -13.04 -17.13
C GLN A 319 -5.41 -13.83 -17.80
N ILE A 320 -4.52 -14.42 -17.00
CA ILE A 320 -3.46 -15.29 -17.53
C ILE A 320 -4.08 -16.52 -18.20
N ALA A 321 -5.05 -17.17 -17.55
CA ALA A 321 -5.74 -18.34 -18.09
C ALA A 321 -6.39 -18.06 -19.47
N ALA A 322 -6.94 -16.86 -19.69
CA ALA A 322 -7.47 -16.45 -20.98
C ALA A 322 -6.41 -16.42 -22.11
N THR A 323 -5.12 -16.26 -21.78
CA THR A 323 -4.01 -16.32 -22.75
C THR A 323 -3.56 -17.75 -23.06
N THR A 324 -4.01 -18.76 -22.30
CA THR A 324 -3.53 -20.15 -22.39
C THR A 324 -4.21 -20.97 -23.49
N ALA A 325 -4.91 -20.34 -24.43
CA ALA A 325 -5.71 -21.01 -25.46
C ALA A 325 -6.71 -22.04 -24.89
N GLY A 326 -7.29 -21.76 -23.71
CA GLY A 326 -8.29 -22.60 -23.05
C GLY A 326 -7.74 -23.79 -22.25
N LYS A 327 -6.42 -23.92 -22.09
CA LYS A 327 -5.81 -24.99 -21.27
C LYS A 327 -6.14 -24.88 -19.79
N ILE A 328 -6.35 -23.66 -19.29
CA ILE A 328 -6.72 -23.37 -17.90
C ILE A 328 -8.08 -22.70 -17.90
N ASN A 329 -9.03 -23.24 -17.11
CA ASN A 329 -10.34 -22.64 -16.88
C ASN A 329 -10.41 -21.95 -15.51
N ASP A 330 -11.49 -21.21 -15.27
CA ASP A 330 -11.71 -20.46 -14.02
C ASP A 330 -11.66 -21.35 -12.76
N ASP A 331 -12.19 -22.57 -12.84
CA ASP A 331 -12.16 -23.52 -11.72
C ASP A 331 -10.74 -23.95 -11.38
N ARG A 332 -9.91 -24.18 -12.40
CA ARG A 332 -8.49 -24.50 -12.20
C ARG A 332 -7.73 -23.33 -11.60
N VAL A 333 -8.05 -22.09 -11.95
CA VAL A 333 -7.47 -20.89 -11.30
C VAL A 333 -7.81 -20.87 -9.81
N ILE A 334 -9.08 -21.08 -9.46
CA ILE A 334 -9.53 -21.13 -8.05
C ILE A 334 -8.82 -22.24 -7.29
N GLN A 335 -8.68 -23.41 -7.90
CA GLN A 335 -7.94 -24.54 -7.32
C GLN A 335 -6.46 -24.21 -7.12
N ILE A 336 -5.81 -23.52 -8.07
CA ILE A 336 -4.42 -23.08 -7.91
C ILE A 336 -4.29 -22.11 -6.74
N VAL A 337 -5.18 -21.11 -6.63
CA VAL A 337 -5.18 -20.15 -5.51
C VAL A 337 -5.40 -20.86 -4.18
N SER A 338 -6.38 -21.78 -4.12
CA SER A 338 -6.65 -22.64 -2.96
C SER A 338 -5.42 -23.44 -2.53
N ASN A 339 -4.73 -24.08 -3.48
CA ASN A 339 -3.52 -24.86 -3.23
C ASN A 339 -2.33 -24.00 -2.79
N VAL A 340 -2.21 -22.78 -3.32
CA VAL A 340 -1.14 -21.83 -2.92
C VAL A 340 -1.38 -21.33 -1.49
N LEU A 341 -2.63 -21.04 -1.13
CA LEU A 341 -3.01 -20.51 0.18
C LEU A 341 -3.26 -21.58 1.25
N GLN A 342 -3.25 -22.87 0.88
CA GLN A 342 -3.60 -23.99 1.77
C GLN A 342 -4.99 -23.85 2.43
N ILE A 343 -5.95 -23.27 1.71
CA ILE A 343 -7.34 -23.14 2.17
C ILE A 343 -8.29 -23.91 1.26
N PRO A 344 -9.43 -24.40 1.77
CA PRO A 344 -10.43 -25.09 0.96
C PRO A 344 -10.93 -24.26 -0.24
N GLU A 345 -11.15 -24.89 -1.39
CA GLU A 345 -11.60 -24.22 -2.63
C GLU A 345 -12.92 -23.45 -2.42
N ASN A 346 -13.85 -24.00 -1.63
CA ASN A 346 -15.12 -23.34 -1.31
C ASN A 346 -14.92 -22.02 -0.54
N ARG A 347 -13.83 -21.88 0.23
CA ARG A 347 -13.49 -20.62 0.90
C ARG A 347 -13.00 -19.57 -0.10
N VAL A 348 -12.16 -19.95 -1.06
CA VAL A 348 -11.71 -19.04 -2.14
C VAL A 348 -12.90 -18.58 -2.96
N ARG A 349 -13.82 -19.49 -3.32
CA ARG A 349 -15.07 -19.16 -4.03
C ARG A 349 -15.92 -18.20 -3.24
N ALA A 350 -16.15 -18.47 -1.95
CA ALA A 350 -16.94 -17.57 -1.10
C ALA A 350 -16.35 -16.16 -1.02
N ILE A 351 -15.02 -16.02 -0.92
CA ILE A 351 -14.33 -14.72 -0.94
C ILE A 351 -14.56 -14.01 -2.29
N TYR A 352 -14.37 -14.73 -3.40
CA TYR A 352 -14.51 -14.19 -4.75
C TYR A 352 -15.95 -13.79 -5.08
N ASP A 353 -16.92 -14.64 -4.75
CA ASP A 353 -18.34 -14.43 -4.98
C ASP A 353 -18.86 -13.28 -4.12
N LYS A 354 -18.41 -13.17 -2.86
CA LYS A 354 -18.73 -12.04 -1.98
C LYS A 354 -18.26 -10.71 -2.59
N ALA A 355 -17.06 -10.69 -3.19
CA ALA A 355 -16.52 -9.48 -3.82
C ALA A 355 -17.27 -9.11 -5.11
N LYS A 356 -17.71 -10.09 -5.90
CA LYS A 356 -18.52 -9.85 -7.11
C LYS A 356 -19.99 -9.55 -6.83
N GLY A 357 -20.48 -10.02 -5.69
CA GLY A 357 -21.90 -10.09 -5.34
C GLY A 357 -22.27 -9.24 -4.13
N GLY A 358 -22.01 -7.94 -4.15
CA GLY A 358 -22.60 -6.97 -3.20
C GLY A 358 -24.14 -6.92 -3.15
N GLY A 359 -24.84 -7.94 -3.67
CA GLY A 359 -26.26 -8.22 -3.43
C GLY A 359 -26.40 -9.64 -2.89
N GLY A 360 -26.90 -9.76 -1.66
CA GLY A 360 -26.81 -10.96 -0.83
C GLY A 360 -27.27 -12.26 -1.49
N ALA A 361 -26.35 -13.22 -1.55
CA ALA A 361 -26.71 -14.62 -1.66
C ALA A 361 -26.74 -15.21 -0.25
N THR A 362 -27.94 -15.52 0.22
CA THR A 362 -28.16 -16.34 1.42
C THR A 362 -27.41 -17.66 1.24
N PRO A 363 -26.58 -18.10 2.21
CA PRO A 363 -25.90 -19.39 2.10
C PRO A 363 -26.93 -20.52 1.89
N PRO A 364 -26.62 -21.54 1.08
CA PRO A 364 -27.51 -22.66 0.87
C PRO A 364 -27.86 -23.29 2.21
N SER A 365 -29.16 -23.34 2.52
CA SER A 365 -29.68 -23.93 3.75
C SER A 365 -29.21 -25.38 3.87
N PRO A 366 -28.54 -25.78 4.97
CA PRO A 366 -28.17 -27.17 5.19
C PRO A 366 -29.42 -27.91 5.69
N GLY A 367 -30.31 -28.32 4.78
CA GLY A 367 -31.60 -28.87 5.20
C GLY A 367 -32.42 -29.49 4.08
N GLY A 368 -31.94 -30.60 3.53
CA GLY A 368 -32.68 -31.42 2.58
C GLY A 368 -32.49 -32.92 2.84
N ARG A 369 -32.61 -33.38 4.09
CA ARG A 369 -32.88 -34.81 4.35
C ARG A 369 -34.35 -35.09 4.07
N GLY A 370 -34.65 -35.57 2.88
CA GLY A 370 -35.88 -36.29 2.53
C GLY A 370 -35.49 -37.41 1.56
N ALA A 371 -35.98 -38.63 1.63
CA ALA A 371 -37.06 -39.20 2.42
C ALA A 371 -36.75 -40.69 2.68
N ILE A 372 -37.24 -41.20 3.82
CA ILE A 372 -37.32 -42.63 4.09
C ILE A 372 -38.44 -43.19 3.19
N PRO A 373 -38.20 -44.25 2.39
CA PRO A 373 -39.26 -44.86 1.59
C PRO A 373 -40.31 -45.53 2.51
N PRO A 374 -41.60 -45.48 2.15
CA PRO A 374 -42.64 -46.16 2.90
C PRO A 374 -42.42 -47.68 2.83
N ALA A 375 -42.44 -48.34 3.98
CA ALA A 375 -42.55 -49.79 4.07
C ALA A 375 -43.94 -50.19 3.54
N GLY A 376 -43.97 -50.90 2.42
CA GLY A 376 -45.14 -51.61 1.92
C GLY A 376 -44.89 -53.11 2.04
N GLY A 377 -45.91 -53.83 2.51
CA GLY A 377 -46.01 -55.28 2.39
C GLY A 377 -46.40 -55.73 0.99
#